data_AF-A0A968IYL7-F1
#
_entry.id   AF-A0A968IYL7-F1
#
_cell.length_a   1.000
_cell.length_b   1.000
_cell.length_c   1.000
_cell.angle_alpha   90.00
_cell.angle_beta   90.00
_cell.angle_gamma   90.00
#
_symmetry.space_group_name_H-M   'P 1'
#
loop_
_entity.id
_entity.type
_entity.pdbx_description
1 polymer ?
#
loop_
_entity_poly.entity_id
_entity_poly.type
_entity_poly.pdbx_seq_one_letter_code
_entity_poly.pdbx_strand_id
1 'polypeptide(L)'
;MATIATFYRFVALPDCRERAIIYRQAAMDLGLRGTLLLAPEGLNATLAGDEPNLRAFLQELATDRRLQELPVKFSVAATCPFGTLKVKCKLEIVTLGLPNLNPQQTAIAVSPPAWNDLMARPEVTVLDTRNTYEVAVGTFAGATHLQLDCFRQFPERAQALDRHTPIAMFCTGGIRCEKAGAYLRSQGFAEVYQLEGGILRYLAEAPPAASRWQGECFVFDDRATVDPQLAPGSYTLGRGVLQPKSP
;
A
#
# COMPACT_ATOMS: atom_id res chain seq x y z
N MET A 1 -4.83 2.88 -23.47
CA MET A 1 -5.07 2.57 -22.05
C MET A 1 -3.98 1.65 -21.57
N ALA A 2 -3.45 1.89 -20.37
CA ALA A 2 -2.46 1.04 -19.72
C ALA A 2 -3.12 0.33 -18.54
N THR A 3 -2.80 -0.95 -18.35
CA THR A 3 -3.19 -1.71 -17.17
C THR A 3 -2.11 -1.55 -16.10
N ILE A 4 -2.51 -1.46 -14.84
CA ILE A 4 -1.62 -1.29 -13.68
C ILE A 4 -1.86 -2.44 -12.72
N ALA A 5 -0.82 -3.18 -12.38
CA ALA A 5 -0.82 -4.24 -11.38
C ALA A 5 -0.13 -3.76 -10.11
N THR A 6 -0.82 -3.80 -8.97
CA THR A 6 -0.25 -3.52 -7.64
C THR A 6 -0.34 -4.76 -6.78
N PHE A 7 0.79 -5.16 -6.18
CA PHE A 7 0.85 -6.34 -5.32
C PHE A 7 2.04 -6.28 -4.37
N TYR A 8 1.95 -6.98 -3.26
CA TYR A 8 3.06 -7.23 -2.35
C TYR A 8 2.95 -8.63 -1.77
N ARG A 9 4.07 -9.15 -1.28
CA ARG A 9 4.14 -10.40 -0.52
C ARG A 9 5.26 -10.30 0.48
N PHE A 10 4.94 -10.54 1.75
CA PHE A 10 5.95 -10.84 2.76
C PHE A 10 6.27 -12.33 2.73
N VAL A 11 7.49 -12.69 2.35
CA VAL A 11 7.99 -14.06 2.28
C VAL A 11 9.52 -14.04 2.31
N ALA A 12 10.14 -15.04 2.94
CA ALA A 12 11.58 -15.13 3.00
C ALA A 12 12.20 -15.24 1.59
N LEU A 13 12.92 -14.19 1.20
CA LEU A 13 13.56 -14.02 -0.11
C LEU A 13 15.05 -13.67 0.05
N PRO A 14 15.87 -14.50 0.71
CA PRO A 14 17.29 -14.21 0.96
C PRO A 14 18.08 -13.98 -0.34
N ASP A 15 17.63 -14.58 -1.43
CA ASP A 15 18.11 -14.47 -2.81
C ASP A 15 17.55 -13.23 -3.56
N CYS A 16 17.04 -12.21 -2.86
CA CYS A 16 16.42 -11.00 -3.47
C CYS A 16 17.29 -10.34 -4.55
N ARG A 17 18.63 -10.38 -4.39
CA ARG A 17 19.57 -9.67 -5.27
C ARG A 17 19.66 -10.34 -6.62
N GLU A 18 19.72 -11.67 -6.64
CA GLU A 18 19.75 -12.48 -7.86
C GLU A 18 18.40 -12.36 -8.58
N ARG A 19 17.30 -12.46 -7.83
CA ARG A 19 15.94 -12.27 -8.36
C ARG A 19 15.70 -10.90 -8.97
N ALA A 20 16.24 -9.86 -8.36
CA ALA A 20 16.12 -8.50 -8.90
C ALA A 20 16.71 -8.38 -10.32
N ILE A 21 17.77 -9.14 -10.64
CA ILE A 21 18.38 -9.17 -11.98
C ILE A 21 17.44 -9.87 -12.95
N ILE A 22 16.98 -11.07 -12.59
CA ILE A 22 16.07 -11.89 -13.42
C ILE A 22 14.78 -11.11 -13.73
N TYR A 23 14.11 -10.60 -12.70
CA TYR A 23 12.85 -9.90 -12.85
C TYR A 23 12.98 -8.54 -13.52
N ARG A 24 14.14 -7.87 -13.40
CA ARG A 24 14.42 -6.68 -14.20
C ARG A 24 14.44 -7.02 -15.67
N GLN A 25 15.18 -8.05 -16.07
CA GLN A 25 15.29 -8.43 -17.47
C GLN A 25 13.93 -8.83 -18.04
N ALA A 26 13.20 -9.72 -17.35
CA ALA A 26 11.86 -10.14 -17.77
C ALA A 26 10.88 -8.97 -17.91
N ALA A 27 10.86 -8.03 -16.95
CA ALA A 27 9.99 -6.85 -17.04
C ALA A 27 10.41 -5.90 -18.18
N MET A 28 11.71 -5.78 -18.48
CA MET A 28 12.20 -4.99 -19.61
C MET A 28 11.80 -5.59 -20.96
N ASP A 29 11.97 -6.90 -21.12
CA ASP A 29 11.63 -7.62 -22.35
C ASP A 29 10.13 -7.54 -22.65
N LEU A 30 9.31 -7.48 -21.59
CA LEU A 30 7.86 -7.30 -21.66
C LEU A 30 7.43 -5.82 -21.79
N GLY A 31 8.37 -4.87 -21.86
CA GLY A 31 8.08 -3.45 -22.00
C GLY A 31 7.36 -2.83 -20.81
N LEU A 32 7.43 -3.45 -19.63
CA LEU A 32 6.75 -2.97 -18.42
C LEU A 32 7.45 -1.75 -17.84
N ARG A 33 6.68 -0.87 -17.21
CA ARG A 33 7.16 0.30 -16.46
C ARG A 33 6.65 0.27 -15.03
N GLY A 34 7.22 1.10 -14.16
CA GLY A 34 6.82 1.17 -12.76
C GLY A 34 7.92 0.72 -11.82
N THR A 35 7.56 0.30 -10.61
CA THR A 35 8.51 -0.02 -9.54
C THR A 35 8.31 -1.44 -9.04
N LEU A 36 9.40 -2.19 -8.94
CA LEU A 36 9.49 -3.48 -8.24
C LEU A 36 10.58 -3.38 -7.17
N LEU A 37 10.17 -3.46 -5.91
CA LEU A 37 11.05 -3.54 -4.76
C LEU A 37 11.15 -4.99 -4.31
N LEU A 38 12.38 -5.45 -4.10
CA LEU A 38 12.67 -6.71 -3.44
C LEU A 38 13.42 -6.44 -2.14
N ALA A 39 13.29 -7.33 -1.18
CA ALA A 39 14.10 -7.37 0.03
C ALA A 39 14.17 -8.81 0.55
N PRO A 40 15.04 -9.13 1.52
CA PRO A 40 15.01 -10.43 2.19
C PRO A 40 13.64 -10.81 2.78
N GLU A 41 12.81 -9.81 3.09
CA GLU A 41 11.45 -9.98 3.62
C GLU A 41 10.36 -10.16 2.54
N GLY A 42 10.67 -10.05 1.25
CA GLY A 42 9.72 -10.30 0.16
C GLY A 42 9.77 -9.31 -1.01
N LEU A 43 8.60 -8.99 -1.58
CA LEU A 43 8.48 -8.04 -2.70
C LEU A 43 7.29 -7.08 -2.57
N ASN A 44 7.40 -5.93 -3.22
CA ASN A 44 6.35 -4.93 -3.38
C ASN A 44 6.44 -4.31 -4.78
N ALA A 45 5.35 -4.27 -5.51
CA ALA A 45 5.32 -3.86 -6.89
C ALA A 45 4.11 -3.00 -7.25
N THR A 46 4.37 -2.01 -8.10
CA THR A 46 3.36 -1.33 -8.90
C THR A 46 3.92 -1.22 -10.32
N LEU A 47 3.38 -2.03 -11.23
CA LEU A 47 3.85 -2.13 -12.61
C LEU A 47 2.71 -1.76 -13.56
N ALA A 48 3.04 -1.16 -14.69
CA ALA A 48 2.09 -0.84 -15.74
C ALA A 48 2.59 -1.27 -17.11
N GLY A 49 1.64 -1.65 -17.97
CA GLY A 49 1.88 -2.09 -19.33
C GLY A 49 0.62 -2.68 -19.94
N ASP A 50 0.78 -3.40 -21.04
CA ASP A 50 -0.32 -4.16 -21.63
C ASP A 50 -0.69 -5.32 -20.72
N GLU A 51 -1.99 -5.63 -20.62
CA GLU A 51 -2.48 -6.68 -19.73
C GLU A 51 -1.86 -8.06 -20.01
N PRO A 52 -1.70 -8.52 -21.27
CA PRO A 52 -1.00 -9.78 -21.55
C PRO A 52 0.43 -9.80 -21.03
N ASN A 53 1.16 -8.69 -21.14
CA ASN A 53 2.54 -8.58 -20.69
C ASN A 53 2.64 -8.59 -19.16
N LEU A 54 1.69 -7.93 -18.47
CA LEU A 54 1.59 -8.04 -17.02
C LEU A 54 1.29 -9.46 -16.58
N ARG A 55 0.38 -10.16 -17.26
CA ARG A 55 0.05 -11.57 -16.96
C ARG A 55 1.24 -12.49 -17.20
N ALA A 56 1.98 -12.30 -18.29
CA ALA A 56 3.22 -13.02 -18.56
C ALA A 56 4.27 -12.79 -17.46
N PHE A 57 4.43 -11.55 -17.01
CA PHE A 57 5.34 -11.24 -15.90
C PHE A 57 4.91 -11.88 -14.57
N LEU A 58 3.61 -11.91 -14.28
CA LEU A 58 3.08 -12.59 -13.09
C LEU A 58 3.29 -14.11 -13.16
N GLN A 59 3.21 -14.70 -14.37
CA GLN A 59 3.56 -16.11 -14.58
C GLN A 59 5.05 -16.37 -14.34
N GLU A 60 5.94 -15.49 -14.79
CA GLU A 60 7.37 -15.55 -14.49
C GLU A 60 7.63 -15.50 -12.97
N LEU A 61 6.96 -14.60 -12.24
CA LEU A 61 7.04 -14.58 -10.77
C LEU A 61 6.56 -15.90 -10.16
N ALA A 62 5.47 -16.47 -10.67
CA ALA A 62 4.87 -17.70 -10.17
C ALA A 62 5.72 -18.97 -10.42
N THR A 63 6.80 -18.88 -11.19
CA THR A 63 7.81 -19.96 -11.29
C THR A 63 8.52 -20.19 -9.96
N ASP A 64 8.61 -19.16 -9.10
CA ASP A 64 8.98 -19.32 -7.71
C ASP A 64 7.75 -19.68 -6.87
N ARG A 65 7.75 -20.87 -6.29
CA ARG A 65 6.70 -21.35 -5.37
C ARG A 65 6.36 -20.35 -4.25
N ARG A 66 7.31 -19.53 -3.81
CA ARG A 66 7.11 -18.50 -2.77
C ARG A 66 6.25 -17.32 -3.25
N LEU A 67 6.15 -17.13 -4.56
CA LEU A 67 5.49 -16.02 -5.23
C LEU A 67 4.30 -16.49 -6.07
N GLN A 68 3.80 -17.70 -5.83
CA GLN A 68 2.53 -18.15 -6.38
C GLN A 68 1.35 -17.40 -5.73
N GLU A 69 0.23 -17.35 -6.45
CA GLU A 69 -1.05 -16.82 -5.97
C GLU A 69 -0.96 -15.41 -5.36
N LEU A 70 -0.16 -14.53 -5.97
CA LEU A 70 -0.02 -13.14 -5.52
C LEU A 70 -1.41 -12.45 -5.51
N PRO A 71 -1.78 -11.73 -4.43
CA PRO A 71 -3.01 -10.98 -4.38
C PRO A 71 -2.89 -9.70 -5.23
N VAL A 72 -2.93 -9.87 -6.54
CA VAL A 72 -2.74 -8.78 -7.51
C VAL A 72 -4.01 -7.97 -7.67
N LYS A 73 -3.89 -6.65 -7.52
CA LYS A 73 -4.95 -5.70 -7.83
C LYS A 73 -4.66 -5.04 -9.16
N PHE A 74 -5.64 -5.12 -10.07
CA PHE A 74 -5.59 -4.47 -11.37
C PHE A 74 -6.39 -3.17 -11.35
N SER A 75 -5.84 -2.14 -11.99
CA SER A 75 -6.55 -0.90 -12.33
C SER A 75 -6.16 -0.46 -13.73
N VAL A 76 -6.87 0.51 -14.29
CA VAL A 76 -6.62 1.04 -15.63
C VAL A 76 -6.33 2.53 -15.58
N ALA A 77 -5.54 3.01 -16.53
CA ALA A 77 -5.31 4.43 -16.77
C ALA A 77 -5.32 4.73 -18.27
N ALA A 78 -5.68 5.96 -18.65
CA ALA A 78 -5.67 6.38 -20.05
C ALA A 78 -4.27 6.25 -20.67
N THR A 79 -3.26 6.67 -19.90
CA THR A 79 -1.84 6.60 -20.24
C THR A 79 -1.05 5.84 -19.17
N CYS A 80 0.12 5.31 -19.52
CA CYS A 80 1.00 4.64 -18.55
C CYS A 80 1.50 5.66 -17.50
N PRO A 81 1.21 5.49 -16.21
CA PRO A 81 1.52 6.50 -15.19
C PRO A 81 2.96 6.38 -14.65
N PHE A 82 3.86 5.80 -15.44
CA PHE A 82 5.25 5.59 -15.09
C PHE A 82 6.17 5.93 -16.26
N GLY A 83 7.15 6.79 -16.03
CA GLY A 83 8.16 7.13 -17.03
C GLY A 83 9.13 6.00 -17.34
N THR A 84 9.56 5.22 -16.34
CA THR A 84 10.60 4.18 -16.47
C THR A 84 10.33 2.97 -15.56
N LEU A 85 10.97 1.85 -15.86
CA LEU A 85 11.05 0.70 -14.97
C LEU A 85 12.14 0.91 -13.90
N LYS A 86 11.80 0.64 -12.64
CA LYS A 86 12.69 0.71 -11.49
C LYS A 86 12.62 -0.60 -10.71
N VAL A 87 13.62 -1.46 -10.90
CA VAL A 87 13.80 -2.66 -10.05
C VAL A 87 14.94 -2.43 -9.07
N LYS A 88 14.68 -2.60 -7.76
CA LYS A 88 15.65 -2.34 -6.69
C LYS A 88 15.54 -3.44 -5.61
N CYS A 89 16.65 -4.04 -5.18
CA CYS A 89 16.69 -4.71 -3.88
C CYS A 89 17.03 -3.68 -2.77
N LYS A 90 16.28 -3.73 -1.67
CA LYS A 90 16.36 -2.87 -0.49
C LYS A 90 16.46 -3.73 0.77
N LEU A 91 16.67 -3.08 1.92
CA LEU A 91 16.60 -3.75 3.22
C LEU A 91 15.15 -4.12 3.57
N GLU A 92 14.20 -3.29 3.15
CA GLU A 92 12.78 -3.46 3.41
C GLU A 92 11.98 -3.10 2.15
N ILE A 93 10.89 -3.82 1.88
CA ILE A 93 9.94 -3.54 0.78
C ILE A 93 8.97 -2.39 1.12
N VAL A 94 8.87 -2.07 2.41
CA VAL A 94 8.30 -0.85 2.98
C VAL A 94 9.10 -0.49 4.23
N THR A 95 9.72 0.69 4.24
CA THR A 95 10.73 1.04 5.26
C THR A 95 10.08 1.51 6.56
N LEU A 96 9.99 0.61 7.55
CA LEU A 96 9.66 0.94 8.93
C LEU A 96 10.92 1.26 9.74
N GLY A 97 12.09 0.73 9.34
CA GLY A 97 13.34 0.84 10.09
C GLY A 97 13.57 -0.30 11.08
N LEU A 98 12.74 -1.35 11.04
CA LEU A 98 12.83 -2.52 11.91
C LEU A 98 12.89 -3.79 11.04
N PRO A 99 14.05 -4.10 10.43
CA PRO A 99 14.16 -5.17 9.41
C PRO A 99 13.92 -6.59 9.95
N ASN A 100 14.01 -6.80 11.27
CA ASN A 100 13.79 -8.10 11.91
C ASN A 100 12.34 -8.28 12.41
N LEU A 101 11.45 -7.32 12.14
CA LEU A 101 10.06 -7.42 12.53
C LEU A 101 9.38 -8.49 11.66
N ASN A 102 8.77 -9.50 12.29
CA ASN A 102 8.07 -10.55 11.57
C ASN A 102 6.64 -10.10 11.21
N PRO A 103 6.34 -9.82 9.92
CA PRO A 103 5.00 -9.38 9.49
C PRO A 103 3.95 -10.51 9.53
N GLN A 104 4.33 -11.77 9.81
CA GLN A 104 3.35 -12.85 10.00
C GLN A 104 2.55 -12.70 11.30
N GLN A 105 3.04 -11.92 12.26
CA GLN A 105 2.35 -11.62 13.53
C GLN A 105 1.70 -10.23 13.49
N THR A 106 0.99 -9.94 12.39
CA THR A 106 0.35 -8.64 12.14
C THR A 106 -1.02 -8.49 12.83
N ALA A 107 -1.66 -7.35 12.57
CA ALA A 107 -3.02 -6.99 12.92
C ALA A 107 -4.08 -7.93 12.29
N ILE A 108 -5.25 -8.00 12.91
CA ILE A 108 -6.41 -8.73 12.41
C ILE A 108 -6.93 -8.04 11.15
N ALA A 109 -7.02 -8.76 10.03
CA ALA A 109 -7.56 -8.22 8.79
C ALA A 109 -9.08 -8.04 8.88
N VAL A 110 -9.57 -6.89 8.45
CA VAL A 110 -10.99 -6.53 8.44
C VAL A 110 -11.37 -6.16 7.02
N SER A 111 -12.36 -6.86 6.48
CA SER A 111 -12.84 -6.66 5.12
C SER A 111 -13.49 -5.28 4.96
N PRO A 112 -13.52 -4.71 3.74
CA PRO A 112 -14.18 -3.43 3.50
C PRO A 112 -15.63 -3.31 3.99
N PRO A 113 -16.50 -4.33 3.82
CA PRO A 113 -17.86 -4.26 4.34
C PRO A 113 -17.93 -4.15 5.87
N ALA A 114 -17.06 -4.86 6.59
CA ALA A 114 -17.00 -4.85 8.06
C ALA A 114 -16.24 -3.64 8.63
N TRP A 115 -15.50 -2.91 7.78
CA TRP A 115 -14.66 -1.80 8.21
C TRP A 115 -15.48 -0.64 8.81
N ASN A 116 -16.62 -0.32 8.21
CA ASN A 116 -17.47 0.78 8.68
C ASN A 116 -18.02 0.52 10.09
N ASP A 117 -18.43 -0.71 10.37
CA ASP A 117 -18.93 -1.12 11.68
C ASP A 117 -17.84 -1.01 12.74
N LEU A 118 -16.62 -1.46 12.41
CA LEU A 118 -15.46 -1.30 13.29
C LEU A 118 -15.16 0.17 13.57
N MET A 119 -15.19 1.04 12.56
CA MET A 119 -15.00 2.47 12.72
C MET A 119 -16.14 3.16 13.49
N ALA A 120 -17.31 2.53 13.63
CA ALA A 120 -18.45 3.10 14.34
C ALA A 120 -18.36 2.88 15.87
N ARG A 121 -17.47 1.99 16.30
CA ARG A 121 -17.21 1.72 17.72
C ARG A 121 -16.46 2.90 18.36
N PRO A 122 -17.03 3.59 19.36
CA PRO A 122 -16.43 4.81 19.93
C PRO A 122 -15.11 4.57 20.67
N GLU A 123 -14.87 3.34 21.14
CA GLU A 123 -13.63 2.94 21.80
C GLU A 123 -12.49 2.62 20.82
N VAL A 124 -12.77 2.50 19.52
CA VAL A 124 -11.77 2.15 18.50
C VAL A 124 -11.11 3.41 17.95
N THR A 125 -9.80 3.50 18.09
CA THR A 125 -9.01 4.53 17.39
C THR A 125 -8.77 4.11 15.95
N VAL A 126 -9.37 4.85 15.01
CA VAL A 126 -9.10 4.69 13.57
C VAL A 126 -7.81 5.45 13.23
N LEU A 127 -6.77 4.74 12.82
CA LEU A 127 -5.41 5.27 12.66
C LEU A 127 -4.96 5.27 11.20
N ASP A 128 -4.73 6.46 10.65
CA ASP A 128 -4.08 6.64 9.35
C ASP A 128 -2.56 6.46 9.49
N THR A 129 -2.03 5.39 8.89
CA THR A 129 -0.59 5.07 8.92
C THR A 129 0.19 5.73 7.79
N ARG A 130 -0.46 6.63 7.04
CA ARG A 130 0.13 7.31 5.90
C ARG A 130 0.88 8.58 6.28
N ASN A 131 1.66 9.09 5.32
CA ASN A 131 2.39 10.34 5.52
C ASN A 131 1.44 11.55 5.47
N THR A 132 1.83 12.66 6.09
CA THR A 132 1.02 13.89 6.19
C THR A 132 0.53 14.39 4.84
N TYR A 133 1.35 14.30 3.78
CA TYR A 133 0.94 14.70 2.43
C TYR A 133 -0.17 13.82 1.83
N GLU A 134 -0.27 12.56 2.25
CA GLU A 134 -1.33 11.63 1.81
C GLU A 134 -2.62 11.85 2.60
N VAL A 135 -2.50 12.23 3.88
CA VAL A 135 -3.64 12.59 4.75
C VAL A 135 -4.28 13.90 4.26
N ALA A 136 -3.46 14.85 3.83
CA ALA A 136 -3.91 16.17 3.38
C ALA A 136 -4.85 16.13 2.17
N VAL A 137 -4.77 15.11 1.31
CA VAL A 137 -5.69 14.96 0.17
C VAL A 137 -6.98 14.23 0.48
N GLY A 138 -7.01 13.43 1.55
CA GLY A 138 -8.17 12.68 1.94
C GLY A 138 -7.84 11.62 2.99
N THR A 139 -8.80 11.33 3.86
CA THR A 139 -8.69 10.32 4.92
C THR A 139 -10.09 9.85 5.33
N PHE A 140 -10.17 8.88 6.24
CA PHE A 140 -11.45 8.45 6.82
C PHE A 140 -11.97 9.49 7.82
N ALA A 141 -13.28 9.73 7.82
CA ALA A 141 -13.92 10.65 8.76
C ALA A 141 -13.61 10.28 10.22
N GLY A 142 -13.01 11.20 10.97
CA GLY A 142 -12.63 11.00 12.37
C GLY A 142 -11.34 10.19 12.59
N ALA A 143 -10.58 9.89 11.53
CA ALA A 143 -9.30 9.20 11.66
C ALA A 143 -8.25 10.06 12.39
N THR A 144 -7.52 9.44 13.30
CA THR A 144 -6.31 9.97 13.92
C THR A 144 -5.12 9.73 12.98
N HIS A 145 -4.18 10.66 12.93
CA HIS A 145 -2.92 10.49 12.19
C HIS A 145 -1.73 10.93 13.04
N LEU A 146 -0.60 10.25 12.90
CA LEU A 146 0.60 10.46 13.72
C LEU A 146 1.54 11.57 13.19
N GLN A 147 1.07 12.38 12.24
CA GLN A 147 1.85 13.43 11.59
C GLN A 147 3.22 12.94 11.07
N LEU A 148 3.18 11.88 10.26
CA LEU A 148 4.38 11.24 9.71
C LEU A 148 4.86 11.98 8.46
N ASP A 149 6.09 12.48 8.45
CA ASP A 149 6.75 12.91 7.20
C ASP A 149 7.19 11.70 6.39
N CYS A 150 7.58 10.63 7.09
CA CYS A 150 7.89 9.35 6.50
C CYS A 150 7.51 8.18 7.42
N PHE A 151 7.19 7.03 6.84
CA PHE A 151 6.74 5.85 7.59
C PHE A 151 7.77 5.31 8.61
N ARG A 152 9.06 5.60 8.43
CA ARG A 152 10.11 5.23 9.42
C ARG A 152 9.90 5.92 10.78
N GLN A 153 9.19 7.04 10.82
CA GLN A 153 8.86 7.72 12.09
C GLN A 153 7.74 7.00 12.87
N PHE A 154 7.04 6.04 12.26
CA PHE A 154 5.90 5.36 12.89
C PHE A 154 6.24 4.74 14.25
N PRO A 155 7.34 3.99 14.43
CA PRO A 155 7.66 3.38 15.73
C PRO A 155 7.81 4.40 16.85
N GLU A 156 8.46 5.54 16.56
CA GLU A 156 8.65 6.64 17.51
C GLU A 156 7.32 7.29 17.86
N ARG A 157 6.52 7.68 16.85
CA ARG A 157 5.24 8.37 17.07
C ARG A 157 4.19 7.49 17.75
N ALA A 158 4.21 6.19 17.47
CA ALA A 158 3.28 5.23 18.05
C ALA A 158 3.48 5.02 19.57
N GLN A 159 4.60 5.47 20.15
CA GLN A 159 4.82 5.41 21.61
C GLN A 159 3.81 6.26 22.40
N ALA A 160 3.22 7.28 21.77
CA ALA A 160 2.20 8.13 22.38
C ALA A 160 0.80 7.50 22.39
N LEU A 161 0.60 6.36 21.73
CA LEU A 161 -0.69 5.68 21.68
C LEU A 161 -0.96 4.91 22.97
N ASP A 162 -2.22 4.92 23.43
CA ASP A 162 -2.65 4.09 24.54
C ASP A 162 -2.75 2.61 24.12
N ARG A 163 -2.01 1.75 24.83
CA ARG A 163 -1.90 0.30 24.54
C ARG A 163 -3.18 -0.47 24.83
N HIS A 164 -4.07 0.11 25.65
CA HIS A 164 -5.35 -0.51 26.02
C HIS A 164 -6.48 -0.14 25.06
N THR A 165 -6.28 0.88 24.23
CA THR A 165 -7.26 1.31 23.24
C THR A 165 -7.16 0.42 21.99
N PRO A 166 -8.27 -0.17 21.50
CA PRO A 166 -8.29 -0.88 20.23
C PRO A 166 -7.92 0.04 19.06
N ILE A 167 -7.05 -0.43 18.16
CA ILE A 167 -6.58 0.36 17.00
C ILE A 167 -7.04 -0.30 15.70
N ALA A 168 -7.68 0.47 14.83
CA ALA A 168 -8.02 0.09 13.47
C ALA A 168 -7.20 0.91 12.46
N MET A 169 -6.23 0.28 11.80
CA MET A 169 -5.29 0.95 10.91
C MET A 169 -5.64 0.83 9.44
N PHE A 170 -5.29 1.84 8.66
CA PHE A 170 -5.38 1.78 7.21
C PHE A 170 -4.21 2.50 6.53
N CYS A 171 -3.99 2.15 5.26
CA CYS A 171 -3.15 2.87 4.32
C CYS A 171 -3.66 2.61 2.90
N THR A 172 -2.98 3.15 1.88
CA THR A 172 -3.40 3.04 0.47
C THR A 172 -3.69 1.60 0.02
N GLY A 173 -2.75 0.68 0.24
CA GLY A 173 -2.81 -0.68 -0.31
C GLY A 173 -2.69 -1.83 0.69
N GLY A 174 -2.48 -1.53 1.98
CA GLY A 174 -2.37 -2.52 3.07
C GLY A 174 -0.95 -2.71 3.62
N ILE A 175 0.09 -2.65 2.78
CA ILE A 175 1.46 -3.07 3.14
C ILE A 175 2.07 -2.36 4.39
N ARG A 176 1.74 -1.08 4.63
CA ARG A 176 2.20 -0.37 5.85
C ARG A 176 1.53 -0.91 7.10
N CYS A 177 0.24 -1.24 7.03
CA CYS A 177 -0.50 -1.80 8.15
C CYS A 177 0.06 -3.15 8.58
N GLU A 178 0.62 -3.93 7.66
CA GLU A 178 1.27 -5.21 7.98
C GLU A 178 2.43 -5.01 8.96
N LYS A 179 3.30 -4.03 8.67
CA LYS A 179 4.43 -3.69 9.53
C LYS A 179 4.02 -2.93 10.78
N ALA A 180 3.13 -1.95 10.65
CA ALA A 180 2.61 -1.18 11.77
C ALA A 180 1.91 -2.11 12.79
N GLY A 181 1.11 -3.06 12.31
CA GLY A 181 0.41 -4.05 13.13
C GLY A 181 1.36 -5.00 13.84
N ALA A 182 2.33 -5.57 13.12
CA ALA A 182 3.35 -6.40 13.76
C ALA A 182 4.14 -5.62 14.84
N TYR A 183 4.45 -4.35 14.57
CA TYR A 183 5.10 -3.48 15.54
C TYR A 183 4.22 -3.25 16.77
N LEU A 184 2.99 -2.78 16.61
CA LEU A 184 2.08 -2.51 17.74
C LEU A 184 1.85 -3.77 18.58
N ARG A 185 1.65 -4.94 17.95
CA ARG A 185 1.53 -6.20 18.69
C ARG A 185 2.80 -6.53 19.49
N SER A 186 3.99 -6.31 18.93
CA SER A 186 5.25 -6.46 19.66
C SER A 186 5.40 -5.51 20.85
N GLN A 187 4.69 -4.36 20.82
CA GLN A 187 4.64 -3.39 21.91
C GLN A 187 3.54 -3.69 22.95
N GLY A 188 2.79 -4.78 22.78
CA GLY A 188 1.77 -5.23 23.74
C GLY A 188 0.37 -4.67 23.53
N PHE A 189 0.06 -4.12 22.35
CA PHE A 189 -1.31 -3.78 21.98
C PHE A 189 -2.11 -5.07 21.76
N ALA A 190 -3.23 -5.23 22.47
CA ALA A 190 -4.04 -6.44 22.44
C ALA A 190 -4.92 -6.53 21.18
N GLU A 191 -5.62 -5.44 20.87
CA GLU A 191 -6.58 -5.34 19.77
C GLU A 191 -6.05 -4.41 18.68
N VAL A 192 -5.43 -5.01 17.65
CA VAL A 192 -4.94 -4.28 16.48
C VAL A 192 -5.58 -4.86 15.23
N TYR A 193 -6.27 -4.01 14.49
CA TYR A 193 -6.97 -4.33 13.25
C TYR A 193 -6.37 -3.58 12.07
N GLN A 194 -6.51 -4.13 10.87
CA GLN A 194 -6.12 -3.47 9.63
C GLN A 194 -7.17 -3.62 8.54
N LEU A 195 -7.37 -2.56 7.75
CA LEU A 195 -8.21 -2.61 6.57
C LEU A 195 -7.58 -3.52 5.52
N GLU A 196 -8.23 -4.65 5.26
CA GLU A 196 -7.79 -5.64 4.29
C GLU A 196 -7.76 -5.03 2.90
N GLY A 197 -6.58 -5.05 2.27
CA GLY A 197 -6.38 -4.45 0.96
C GLY A 197 -6.37 -2.90 0.93
N GLY A 198 -6.47 -2.23 2.08
CA GLY A 198 -6.33 -0.79 2.21
C GLY A 198 -7.46 0.02 1.55
N ILE A 199 -7.24 1.34 1.48
CA ILE A 199 -8.21 2.32 0.97
C ILE A 199 -8.68 1.96 -0.44
N LEU A 200 -7.78 1.52 -1.33
CA LEU A 200 -8.14 1.22 -2.71
C LEU A 200 -9.16 0.08 -2.83
N ARG A 201 -9.04 -0.97 -1.98
CA ARG A 201 -10.04 -2.05 -1.94
C ARG A 201 -11.34 -1.57 -1.31
N TYR A 202 -11.25 -0.72 -0.29
CA TYR A 202 -12.43 -0.11 0.31
C TYR A 202 -13.24 0.71 -0.67
N LEU A 203 -12.61 1.59 -1.46
CA LEU A 203 -13.29 2.39 -2.46
C LEU A 203 -13.91 1.54 -3.58
N ALA A 204 -13.34 0.36 -3.89
CA ALA A 204 -13.89 -0.55 -4.88
C ALA A 204 -15.13 -1.34 -4.40
N GLU A 205 -15.18 -1.69 -3.11
CA GLU A 205 -16.16 -2.64 -2.58
C GLU A 205 -17.22 -1.99 -1.68
N ALA A 206 -16.90 -0.87 -1.03
CA ALA A 206 -17.84 -0.19 -0.13
C ALA A 206 -18.93 0.53 -0.95
N PRO A 207 -20.22 0.40 -0.56
CA PRO A 207 -21.29 1.17 -1.20
C PRO A 207 -21.03 2.68 -1.09
N PRO A 208 -21.11 3.47 -2.17
CA PRO A 208 -20.81 4.90 -2.13
C PRO A 208 -21.63 5.66 -1.06
N ALA A 209 -22.89 5.30 -0.88
CA ALA A 209 -23.78 5.91 0.12
C ALA A 209 -23.36 5.62 1.58
N ALA A 210 -22.60 4.55 1.81
CA ALA A 210 -22.08 4.17 3.12
C ALA A 210 -20.60 4.53 3.28
N SER A 211 -19.97 5.14 2.27
CA SER A 211 -18.54 5.46 2.33
C SER A 211 -18.27 6.50 3.41
N ARG A 212 -17.31 6.20 4.29
CA ARG A 212 -16.80 7.12 5.31
C ARG A 212 -15.51 7.82 4.88
N TRP A 213 -15.09 7.60 3.63
CA TRP A 213 -13.92 8.24 3.03
C TRP A 213 -14.20 9.69 2.65
N GLN A 214 -13.25 10.59 2.91
CA GLN A 214 -13.34 12.00 2.57
C GLN A 214 -12.15 12.40 1.69
N GLY A 215 -12.40 13.15 0.61
CA GLY A 215 -11.37 13.61 -0.32
C GLY A 215 -10.91 12.53 -1.29
N GLU A 216 -9.63 12.60 -1.68
CA GLU A 216 -9.01 11.72 -2.68
C GLU A 216 -7.92 10.85 -2.06
N CYS A 217 -7.63 9.70 -2.67
CA CYS A 217 -6.62 8.77 -2.21
C CYS A 217 -5.30 8.96 -2.97
N PHE A 218 -4.22 9.32 -2.27
CA PHE A 218 -2.89 9.42 -2.87
C PHE A 218 -2.38 8.06 -3.39
N VAL A 219 -1.82 8.07 -4.60
CA VAL A 219 -1.18 6.92 -5.26
C VAL A 219 0.23 7.27 -5.72
N PHE A 220 1.12 6.28 -5.72
CA PHE A 220 2.56 6.46 -5.94
C PHE A 220 2.96 6.35 -7.43
N ASP A 221 2.21 7.04 -8.29
CA ASP A 221 2.40 7.09 -9.74
C ASP A 221 1.93 8.43 -10.31
N ASP A 222 2.09 8.65 -11.62
CA ASP A 222 1.83 9.96 -12.25
C ASP A 222 0.37 10.43 -12.12
N ARG A 223 -0.58 9.58 -11.70
CA ARG A 223 -1.95 10.01 -11.38
C ARG A 223 -2.00 10.92 -10.15
N ALA A 224 -1.02 10.82 -9.26
CA ALA A 224 -0.90 11.48 -7.95
C ALA A 224 -2.00 11.13 -6.94
N THR A 225 -3.27 11.21 -7.35
CA THR A 225 -4.43 10.84 -6.56
C THR A 225 -5.47 10.10 -7.40
N VAL A 226 -6.36 9.36 -6.73
CA VAL A 226 -7.59 8.82 -7.30
C VAL A 226 -8.79 9.26 -6.49
N ASP A 227 -9.91 9.52 -7.15
CA ASP A 227 -11.17 9.88 -6.52
C ASP A 227 -11.85 8.65 -5.86
N PRO A 228 -12.99 8.83 -5.15
CA PRO A 228 -13.71 7.71 -4.56
C PRO A 228 -14.25 6.67 -5.55
N GLN A 229 -14.28 6.98 -6.86
CA GLN A 229 -14.65 6.07 -7.95
C GLN A 229 -13.40 5.42 -8.59
N LEU A 230 -12.21 5.62 -8.00
CA LEU A 230 -10.92 5.15 -8.49
C LEU A 230 -10.51 5.74 -9.85
N ALA A 231 -11.14 6.82 -10.29
CA ALA A 231 -10.70 7.59 -11.46
C ALA A 231 -9.57 8.55 -11.08
N PRO A 232 -8.76 9.03 -12.04
CA PRO A 232 -7.71 10.01 -11.76
C PRO A 232 -8.25 11.26 -11.06
N GLY A 233 -7.67 11.61 -9.92
CA GLY A 233 -8.14 12.70 -9.08
C GLY A 233 -7.77 14.09 -9.58
N SER A 234 -8.03 15.11 -8.75
CA SER A 234 -7.83 16.52 -9.06
C SER A 234 -6.43 17.05 -8.70
N TYR A 235 -5.49 16.21 -8.23
CA TYR A 235 -4.13 16.63 -7.89
C TYR A 235 -3.09 16.15 -8.92
N THR A 236 -1.93 16.81 -8.92
CA THR A 236 -0.72 16.41 -9.66
C THR A 236 0.51 16.51 -8.76
N LEU A 237 1.52 15.69 -9.04
CA LEU A 237 2.78 15.69 -8.31
C LEU A 237 3.85 16.43 -9.13
N GLY A 238 4.01 17.74 -8.89
CA GLY A 238 5.00 18.59 -9.57
C GLY A 238 6.22 18.82 -8.68
N ARG A 239 7.44 18.49 -9.17
CA ARG A 239 8.71 18.66 -8.42
C ARG A 239 8.71 18.06 -7.00
N GLY A 240 7.96 16.97 -6.80
CA GLY A 240 7.82 16.32 -5.49
C GLY A 240 6.83 16.98 -4.53
N VAL A 241 6.09 18.00 -4.99
CA VAL A 241 5.04 18.67 -4.23
C VAL A 241 3.68 18.36 -4.87
N LEU A 242 2.72 17.98 -4.03
CA LEU A 242 1.36 17.70 -4.45
C LEU A 242 0.58 19.01 -4.58
N GLN A 243 -0.03 19.25 -5.74
CA GLN A 243 -0.74 20.49 -6.05
C GLN A 243 -2.06 20.20 -6.79
N PRO A 244 -3.12 20.99 -6.57
CA PRO A 244 -4.34 20.89 -7.38
C PRO A 244 -4.03 21.09 -8.87
N LYS A 245 -4.70 20.36 -9.74
CA LYS A 245 -4.69 20.59 -11.18
C LYS A 245 -5.23 21.98 -11.44
N SER A 246 -4.50 22.77 -12.23
CA SER A 246 -5.04 24.01 -12.75
C SER A 246 -6.28 23.69 -13.61
N PRO A 247 -7.35 24.50 -13.52
CA PRO A 247 -8.56 24.33 -14.33
C PRO A 247 -8.28 24.43 -15.83
#